data_AF-A0AAW8T4K2-F1
#
_entry.id   AF-A0AAW8T4K2-F1
#
_cell.length_a   1.000
_cell.length_b   1.000
_cell.length_c   1.000
_cell.angle_alpha   90.00
_cell.angle_beta   90.00
_cell.angle_gamma   90.00
#
_symmetry.space_group_name_H-M   'P 1'
#
loop_
_entity.id
_entity.type
_entity.pdbx_description
1 polymer ?
#
loop_
_entity_poly.entity_id
_entity_poly.type
_entity_poly.pdbx_seq_one_letter_code
_entity_poly.pdbx_strand_id
1 'polypeptide(L)'
;FEHPEYPFLRANIDRDVVGEKAILECKTANQFLSKEWDGEEVPLSYLCQVQHYMNVLDRDYCYFAVLIGGQKFIWKRIERD
;
A
#
# COMPACT_ATOMS: atom_id res chain seq x y z
N PHE A 1 4.84 3.41 -13.10
CA PHE A 1 3.55 3.82 -13.68
C PHE A 1 3.44 5.34 -13.66
N GLU A 2 2.79 5.92 -14.65
CA GLU A 2 2.60 7.38 -14.81
C GLU A 2 1.12 7.67 -15.02
N HIS A 3 0.61 8.75 -14.42
CA HIS A 3 -0.81 9.12 -14.55
C HIS A 3 -1.08 9.62 -15.98
N PRO A 4 -2.16 9.16 -16.65
CA PRO A 4 -2.41 9.47 -18.06
C PRO A 4 -2.57 10.97 -18.35
N GLU A 5 -3.15 11.73 -17.42
CA GLU A 5 -3.39 13.18 -17.58
C GLU A 5 -2.34 14.08 -16.91
N TYR A 6 -1.56 13.54 -15.97
CA TYR A 6 -0.65 14.33 -15.11
C TYR A 6 0.73 13.67 -15.08
N PRO A 7 1.60 13.90 -16.08
CA PRO A 7 2.87 13.17 -16.25
C PRO A 7 3.86 13.30 -15.08
N PHE A 8 3.68 14.32 -14.23
CA PHE A 8 4.49 14.50 -13.03
C PHE A 8 4.07 13.56 -11.87
N LEU A 9 2.86 12.98 -11.92
CA LEU A 9 2.40 12.00 -10.94
C LEU A 9 2.87 10.60 -11.35
N ARG A 10 3.66 9.98 -10.47
CA ARG A 10 4.24 8.66 -10.69
C ARG A 10 3.98 7.73 -9.52
N ALA A 11 3.86 6.45 -9.84
CA ALA A 11 3.70 5.37 -8.86
C ALA A 11 4.66 4.23 -9.15
N ASN A 12 5.26 3.71 -8.08
CA ASN A 12 6.14 2.55 -8.10
C ASN A 12 5.56 1.52 -7.13
N ILE A 13 4.57 0.79 -7.62
CA ILE A 13 3.91 -0.27 -6.87
C ILE A 13 4.75 -1.55 -6.91
N ASP A 14 4.63 -2.39 -5.89
CA ASP A 14 5.25 -3.72 -5.94
C ASP A 14 4.55 -4.63 -6.95
N ARG A 15 3.21 -4.54 -7.04
CA ARG A 15 2.46 -5.35 -8.01
C ARG A 15 1.10 -4.76 -8.39
N ASP A 16 0.78 -4.84 -9.68
CA ASP A 16 -0.57 -4.71 -10.22
C ASP A 16 -1.26 -6.08 -10.15
N VAL A 17 -2.40 -6.17 -9.45
CA VAL A 17 -3.05 -7.45 -9.17
C VAL A 17 -3.74 -7.98 -10.43
N VAL A 18 -3.52 -9.26 -10.76
CA VAL A 18 -4.09 -9.85 -11.97
C VAL A 18 -5.55 -10.21 -11.72
N GLY A 19 -6.46 -9.68 -12.54
CA GLY A 19 -7.89 -9.98 -12.47
C GLY A 19 -8.68 -9.14 -11.46
N GLU A 20 -8.02 -8.21 -10.76
CA GLU A 20 -8.64 -7.29 -9.82
C GLU A 20 -8.20 -5.86 -10.13
N LYS A 21 -9.07 -4.87 -9.90
CA LYS A 21 -8.72 -3.45 -10.04
C LYS A 21 -7.99 -2.97 -8.78
N ALA A 22 -6.87 -3.61 -8.47
CA ALA A 22 -6.16 -3.44 -7.21
C ALA A 22 -4.64 -3.45 -7.35
N ILE A 23 -3.96 -2.90 -6.34
CA ILE A 23 -2.50 -2.96 -6.20
C ILE A 23 -2.10 -3.73 -4.95
N LEU A 24 -0.86 -4.20 -4.91
CA LEU A 24 -0.20 -4.72 -3.71
C LEU A 24 1.01 -3.84 -3.38
N GLU A 25 1.12 -3.48 -2.12
CA GLU A 25 2.26 -2.81 -1.51
C GLU A 25 2.79 -3.65 -0.34
N CYS A 26 4.08 -3.94 -0.34
CA CYS A 26 4.78 -4.79 0.60
C CYS A 26 5.82 -3.97 1.36
N LYS A 27 5.82 -4.08 2.69
CA LYS A 27 6.85 -3.49 3.54
C LYS A 27 7.48 -4.51 4.45
N THR A 28 8.70 -4.22 4.87
CA THR A 28 9.33 -4.86 6.03
C THR A 28 9.49 -3.82 7.12
N ALA A 29 9.15 -4.17 8.35
CA ALA A 29 9.29 -3.27 9.49
C ALA A 29 10.16 -3.89 10.57
N ASN A 30 10.85 -3.04 11.34
CA ASN A 30 11.59 -3.48 12.52
C ASN A 30 10.60 -3.97 13.61
N GLN A 31 10.99 -4.97 14.40
CA GLN A 31 10.18 -5.52 15.49
C GLN A 31 9.77 -4.47 16.53
N PHE A 32 10.58 -3.43 16.75
CA PHE A 32 10.24 -2.33 17.67
C PHE A 32 9.03 -1.50 17.23
N LEU A 33 8.70 -1.51 15.94
CA LEU A 33 7.53 -0.82 15.38
C LEU A 33 6.26 -1.68 15.47
N SER A 34 6.32 -2.89 16.01
CA SER A 34 5.17 -3.81 16.11
C SER A 34 3.92 -3.18 16.74
N LYS A 35 4.10 -2.27 17.71
CA LYS A 35 3.01 -1.53 18.35
C LYS A 35 2.27 -0.57 17.41
N GLU A 36 2.93 -0.04 16.39
CA GLU A 36 2.29 0.81 15.37
C GLU A 36 1.35 0.01 14.45
N TRP A 37 1.43 -1.33 14.54
CA TRP A 37 0.59 -2.27 13.81
C TRP A 37 -0.39 -3.02 14.73
N ASP A 38 -0.41 -2.69 16.02
CA ASP A 38 -1.38 -3.24 16.96
C ASP A 38 -2.67 -2.40 16.87
N GLY A 39 -3.57 -2.82 15.98
CA GLY A 39 -4.85 -2.16 15.76
C GLY A 39 -5.35 -2.28 14.31
N GLU A 40 -6.40 -1.53 13.99
CA GLU A 40 -6.95 -1.50 12.63
C GLU A 40 -6.20 -0.54 11.70
N GLU A 41 -5.44 0.41 12.25
CA GLU A 41 -4.90 1.53 11.47
C GLU A 41 -3.51 1.25 10.87
N VAL A 42 -3.33 1.67 9.62
CA VAL A 42 -2.04 1.72 8.92
C VAL A 42 -1.45 3.11 9.16
N PRO A 43 -0.13 3.26 9.40
CA PRO A 43 0.46 4.59 9.56
C PRO A 43 0.13 5.53 8.39
N LEU A 44 -0.20 6.78 8.71
CA LEU A 44 -0.73 7.76 7.74
C LEU A 44 0.18 7.98 6.53
N SER A 45 1.50 7.93 6.71
CA SER A 45 2.46 8.06 5.60
C SER A 45 2.29 6.96 4.55
N TYR A 46 2.00 5.73 4.97
CA TYR A 46 1.72 4.63 4.07
C TYR A 46 0.32 4.74 3.45
N LEU A 47 -0.68 5.22 4.19
CA LEU A 47 -2.00 5.54 3.63
C LEU A 47 -1.88 6.56 2.50
N CYS A 48 -1.20 7.69 2.72
CA CYS A 48 -0.95 8.69 1.69
C CYS A 48 -0.24 8.10 0.46
N GLN A 49 0.76 7.23 0.67
CA GLN A 49 1.49 6.57 -0.42
C GLN A 49 0.54 5.73 -1.28
N VAL A 50 -0.25 4.85 -0.67
CA VAL A 50 -1.12 3.94 -1.43
C VAL A 50 -2.32 4.64 -2.05
N GLN A 51 -2.90 5.65 -1.39
CA GLN A 51 -3.95 6.49 -1.98
C GLN A 51 -3.43 7.20 -3.23
N HIS A 52 -2.21 7.76 -3.16
CA HIS A 52 -1.55 8.35 -4.33
C HIS A 52 -1.33 7.32 -5.45
N TYR A 53 -0.86 6.11 -5.14
CA TYR A 53 -0.69 5.06 -6.14
C TYR A 53 -2.00 4.62 -6.80
N MET A 54 -3.06 4.45 -6.00
CA MET A 54 -4.39 4.11 -6.53
C MET A 54 -4.94 5.22 -7.42
N ASN A 55 -4.68 6.48 -7.08
CA ASN A 55 -5.01 7.62 -7.94
C ASN A 55 -4.22 7.62 -9.26
N VAL A 56 -2.90 7.36 -9.21
CA VAL A 56 -2.05 7.33 -10.41
C VAL A 56 -2.50 6.27 -11.42
N LEU A 57 -2.90 5.09 -10.95
CA LEU A 57 -3.22 3.95 -11.81
C LEU A 57 -4.71 3.80 -12.13
N ASP A 58 -5.60 4.55 -11.47
CA ASP A 58 -7.03 4.26 -11.37
C ASP A 58 -7.28 2.84 -10.86
N ARG A 59 -7.07 2.63 -9.56
CA ARG A 59 -7.32 1.37 -8.85
C ARG A 59 -8.34 1.60 -7.73
N ASP A 60 -9.08 0.57 -7.37
CA ASP A 60 -10.20 0.68 -6.43
C ASP A 60 -9.76 0.40 -4.99
N TYR A 61 -8.75 -0.46 -4.78
CA TYR A 61 -8.20 -0.78 -3.47
C TYR A 61 -6.74 -1.25 -3.54
N CYS A 62 -6.09 -1.25 -2.37
CA CYS A 62 -4.73 -1.72 -2.17
C CYS A 62 -4.70 -2.84 -1.11
N TYR A 63 -4.01 -3.93 -1.42
CA TYR A 63 -3.52 -4.87 -0.41
C TYR A 63 -2.21 -4.34 0.15
N PHE A 64 -2.20 -4.01 1.44
CA PHE A 64 -1.00 -3.58 2.14
C PHE A 64 -0.50 -4.70 3.03
N ALA A 65 0.69 -5.24 2.72
CA ALA A 65 1.30 -6.34 3.41
C ALA A 65 2.57 -5.89 4.14
N VAL A 66 2.75 -6.33 5.39
CA VAL A 66 3.95 -6.02 6.18
C VAL A 66 4.51 -7.27 6.86
N LEU A 67 5.82 -7.48 6.73
CA LEU A 67 6.57 -8.46 7.49
C LEU A 67 7.37 -7.75 8.59
N ILE A 68 6.93 -7.92 9.84
CA ILE A 68 7.50 -7.27 11.02
C ILE A 68 8.52 -8.19 11.67
N GLY A 69 9.75 -7.71 11.81
CA GLY A 69 10.86 -8.45 12.42
C GLY A 69 11.18 -9.79 11.75
N GLY A 70 10.78 -9.98 10.48
CA GLY A 70 10.98 -11.23 9.76
C GLY A 70 10.10 -12.41 10.21
N GLN A 71 9.16 -12.20 11.13
CA GLN A 71 8.44 -13.30 11.81
C GLN A 71 6.93 -13.08 11.95
N LYS A 72 6.45 -11.83 11.98
CA LYS A 72 5.02 -11.50 12.07
C LYS A 72 4.55 -10.89 10.77
N PHE A 73 3.74 -11.64 10.01
CA PHE A 73 3.12 -11.14 8.79
C PHE A 73 1.72 -10.60 9.11
N ILE A 74 1.43 -9.39 8.63
CA ILE A 74 0.11 -8.76 8.70
C ILE A 74 -0.22 -8.23 7.31
N TRP A 75 -1.49 -8.30 6.93
CA TRP A 75 -1.96 -7.60 5.75
C TRP A 75 -3.31 -6.94 6.03
N LYS A 76 -3.59 -5.86 5.31
CA LYS A 76 -4.83 -5.09 5.36
C LYS A 76 -5.26 -4.73 3.95
N ARG A 77 -6.57 -4.58 3.75
CA ARG A 77 -7.15 -4.01 2.54
C ARG A 77 -7.48 -2.54 2.82
N ILE A 78 -7.06 -1.66 1.93
CA ILE A 78 -7.29 -0.21 2.01
C ILE A 78 -8.11 0.17 0.78
N GLU A 79 -9.32 0.67 0.99
CA GLU A 79 -10.15 1.19 -0.11
C GLU A 79 -9.61 2.53 -0.60
N ARG A 80 -9.83 2.85 -1.86
CA ARG A 80 -9.58 4.20 -2.38
C ARG A 80 -10.58 5.19 -1.79
N ASP A 81 -10.07 6.33 -1.34
CA ASP A 81 -10.85 7.47 -0.86
C ASP A 81 -11.02 8.56 -1.94
#